data_AF-A0A5E8EMF5-F1
#
_entry.id   AF-A0A5E8EMF5-F1
#
_cell.length_a   1.000
_cell.length_b   1.000
_cell.length_c   1.000
_cell.angle_alpha   90.00
_cell.angle_beta   90.00
_cell.angle_gamma   90.00
#
_symmetry.space_group_name_H-M   'P 1'
#
loop_
_entity.id
_entity.type
_entity.pdbx_description
1 polymer ?
#
loop_
_entity_poly.entity_id
_entity_poly.type
_entity_poly.pdbx_seq_one_letter_code
_entity_poly.pdbx_strand_id
1 'polypeptide(L)'
;MDQRVKPSPEEIRRAREENPKMRERDLSAQLGISEAELVAAHCGIGAVRVEPRVNDLLTGLEAVGEVMALTRNESAVHEKIGIYDKVVTGNHNAMVLGENIDLRIFPKVWAHGFAVEKRDGDEIRRSLQFFDAAGEAVHKVHLKPASSLYAYQKLVASLESSNQEPTVAIFPSAAEAGGEGQASVALIDDLRDRWSRLTDVHQFFGMLKTLKLSRREAVRMVGQDYAWLLDNDAVSAMFHHAAAGGMPIMCFVGNRGCIQIHSGPIKSVKPMGPWINVLDETFHLHLRTDHIHEVWALRKPTKDGHVTSLEAYDANGSMIIQFFGKRHEGEGEREDWRFLAENLPRIPSPTAA
;
A
#
# COMPACT_ATOMS: atom_id res chain seq x y z
N MET A 1 9.38 -31.81 7.11
CA MET A 1 9.58 -30.35 7.00
C MET A 1 11.05 -30.15 6.76
N ASP A 2 11.43 -29.98 5.51
CA ASP A 2 12.81 -29.76 5.11
C ASP A 2 13.21 -28.37 5.60
N GLN A 3 13.98 -28.27 6.68
CA GLN A 3 14.57 -27.00 7.10
C GLN A 3 15.62 -26.66 6.06
N ARG A 4 15.21 -25.99 4.97
CA ARG A 4 16.17 -25.33 4.08
C ARG A 4 17.05 -24.46 4.95
N VAL A 5 18.35 -24.80 4.98
CA VAL A 5 19.37 -23.99 5.63
C VAL A 5 19.30 -22.61 4.96
N LYS A 6 19.06 -21.56 5.74
CA LYS A 6 19.03 -20.20 5.22
C LYS A 6 20.40 -19.87 4.59
N PRO A 7 20.44 -19.24 3.40
CA PRO A 7 21.69 -18.88 2.77
C PRO A 7 22.46 -17.89 3.67
N SER A 8 23.78 -18.05 3.70
CA SER A 8 24.68 -17.11 4.35
C SER A 8 24.67 -15.73 3.65
N PRO A 9 25.09 -14.65 4.32
CA PRO A 9 25.19 -13.33 3.68
C PRO A 9 26.06 -13.31 2.43
N GLU A 10 27.10 -14.14 2.37
CA GLU A 10 27.95 -14.29 1.17
C GLU A 10 27.19 -14.93 0.01
N GLU A 11 26.42 -15.98 0.26
CA GLU A 11 25.60 -16.63 -0.77
C GLU A 11 24.49 -15.71 -1.29
N ILE A 12 23.87 -14.92 -0.41
CA ILE A 12 22.87 -13.91 -0.79
C ILE A 12 23.49 -12.85 -1.72
N ARG A 13 24.68 -12.33 -1.37
CA ARG A 13 25.39 -11.35 -2.22
C ARG A 13 25.79 -11.95 -3.57
N ARG A 14 26.32 -13.18 -3.59
CA ARG A 14 26.65 -13.87 -4.85
C ARG A 14 25.42 -14.05 -5.74
N ALA A 15 24.28 -14.46 -5.17
CA ALA A 15 23.04 -14.59 -5.94
C ALA A 15 22.56 -13.25 -6.53
N ARG A 16 22.78 -12.14 -5.83
CA ARG A 16 22.50 -10.78 -6.33
C ARG A 16 23.43 -10.40 -7.49
N GLU A 17 24.72 -10.71 -7.41
CA GLU A 17 25.69 -10.48 -8.48
C GLU A 17 25.37 -11.30 -9.74
N GLU A 18 24.91 -12.54 -9.56
CA GLU A 18 24.46 -13.42 -10.66
C GLU A 18 23.14 -12.96 -11.28
N ASN A 19 22.31 -12.23 -10.53
CA ASN A 19 20.98 -11.75 -10.95
C ASN A 19 20.84 -10.22 -10.79
N PRO A 20 21.68 -9.42 -11.46
CA PRO A 20 21.80 -7.99 -11.17
C PRO A 20 20.53 -7.18 -11.51
N LYS A 21 19.73 -7.68 -12.47
CA LYS A 21 18.50 -7.01 -12.94
C LYS A 21 17.22 -7.52 -12.29
N MET A 22 17.28 -8.62 -11.55
CA MET A 22 16.10 -9.20 -10.90
C MET A 22 15.62 -8.29 -9.77
N ARG A 23 14.30 -8.14 -9.58
CA ARG A 23 13.78 -7.33 -8.47
C ARG A 23 14.14 -7.96 -7.12
N GLU A 24 14.20 -7.13 -6.09
CA GLU A 24 14.57 -7.55 -4.74
C GLU A 24 13.62 -8.60 -4.21
N ARG A 25 12.31 -8.38 -4.42
CA ARG A 25 11.28 -9.34 -4.04
C ARG A 25 11.50 -10.69 -4.71
N ASP A 26 11.59 -10.70 -6.04
CA ASP A 26 11.65 -11.93 -6.82
C ASP A 26 12.89 -12.77 -6.45
N LEU A 27 14.03 -12.11 -6.27
CA LEU A 27 15.24 -12.79 -5.81
C LEU A 27 15.08 -13.33 -4.39
N SER A 28 14.48 -12.57 -3.49
CA SER A 28 14.25 -13.01 -2.09
C SER A 28 13.35 -14.25 -2.07
N ALA A 29 12.27 -14.25 -2.86
CA ALA A 29 11.38 -15.40 -3.02
C ALA A 29 12.11 -16.63 -3.60
N GLN A 30 12.95 -16.43 -4.63
CA GLN A 30 13.76 -17.51 -5.21
C GLN A 30 14.73 -18.13 -4.19
N LEU A 31 15.32 -17.30 -3.32
CA LEU A 31 16.24 -17.73 -2.26
C LEU A 31 15.52 -18.27 -1.02
N GLY A 32 14.20 -18.09 -0.91
CA GLY A 32 13.43 -18.47 0.28
C GLY A 32 13.74 -17.61 1.51
N ILE A 33 14.04 -16.32 1.31
CA ILE A 33 14.32 -15.33 2.35
C ILE A 33 13.39 -14.12 2.23
N SER A 34 13.33 -13.28 3.25
CA SER A 34 12.66 -11.98 3.21
C SER A 34 13.49 -10.91 2.47
N GLU A 35 12.84 -9.83 2.00
CA GLU A 35 13.56 -8.70 1.42
C GLU A 35 14.49 -8.01 2.43
N ALA A 36 14.10 -7.96 3.70
CA ALA A 36 14.96 -7.40 4.75
C ALA A 36 16.25 -8.20 4.91
N GLU A 37 16.19 -9.54 4.83
CA GLU A 37 17.39 -10.40 4.85
C GLU A 37 18.30 -10.15 3.64
N LEU A 38 17.72 -9.98 2.46
CA LEU A 38 18.48 -9.63 1.25
C LEU A 38 19.23 -8.30 1.40
N VAL A 39 18.59 -7.27 1.96
CA VAL A 39 19.21 -5.96 2.18
C VAL A 39 20.22 -6.02 3.32
N ALA A 40 19.90 -6.71 4.42
CA ALA A 40 20.80 -6.88 5.56
C ALA A 40 22.13 -7.52 5.17
N ALA A 41 22.13 -8.47 4.22
CA ALA A 41 23.35 -9.09 3.72
C ALA A 41 24.36 -8.09 3.11
N HIS A 42 23.94 -6.87 2.79
CA HIS A 42 24.76 -5.79 2.24
C HIS A 42 25.19 -4.74 3.28
N CYS A 43 24.83 -4.90 4.56
CA CYS A 43 25.27 -4.01 5.63
C CYS A 43 26.81 -3.93 5.71
N GLY A 44 27.34 -2.71 5.78
CA GLY A 44 28.78 -2.43 5.81
C GLY A 44 29.47 -2.38 4.44
N ILE A 45 28.75 -2.65 3.34
CA ILE A 45 29.30 -2.60 1.97
C ILE A 45 28.46 -1.66 1.09
N GLY A 46 27.16 -1.93 0.96
CA GLY A 46 26.23 -1.15 0.13
C GLY A 46 24.96 -0.73 0.87
N ALA A 47 24.81 -1.12 2.13
CA ALA A 47 23.75 -0.70 3.01
C ALA A 47 24.30 -0.27 4.37
N VAL A 48 23.62 0.70 4.98
CA VAL A 48 23.81 1.10 6.38
C VAL A 48 22.51 0.80 7.09
N ARG A 49 22.56 -0.01 8.15
CA ARG A 49 21.39 -0.25 9.00
C ARG A 49 21.05 1.03 9.74
N VAL A 50 19.77 1.40 9.72
CA VAL A 50 19.24 2.54 10.46
C VAL A 50 18.14 2.07 11.40
N GLU A 51 18.03 2.74 12.54
CA GLU A 51 16.92 2.57 13.46
C GLU A 51 15.62 3.02 12.79
N PRO A 52 14.53 2.23 12.83
CA PRO A 52 13.25 2.58 12.21
C PRO A 52 12.47 3.62 13.04
N ARG A 53 13.12 4.72 13.42
CA ARG A 53 12.51 5.85 14.15
C ARG A 53 11.65 6.67 13.19
N VAL A 54 10.44 6.17 12.93
CA VAL A 54 9.51 6.70 11.92
C VAL A 54 9.25 8.20 12.08
N ASN A 55 9.04 8.69 13.30
CA ASN A 55 8.78 10.11 13.52
C ASN A 55 9.98 10.98 13.12
N ASP A 56 11.19 10.61 13.54
CA ASP A 56 12.43 11.31 13.20
C ASP A 56 12.69 11.28 11.69
N LEU A 57 12.44 10.12 11.06
CA LEU A 57 12.50 9.95 9.61
C LEU A 57 11.58 10.94 8.89
N LEU A 58 10.29 10.94 9.22
CA LEU A 58 9.30 11.74 8.51
C LEU A 58 9.58 13.23 8.64
N THR A 59 9.95 13.69 9.84
CA THR A 59 10.36 15.09 10.06
C THR A 59 11.65 15.42 9.31
N GLY A 60 12.60 14.50 9.24
CA GLY A 60 13.86 14.71 8.51
C GLY A 60 13.72 14.73 6.99
N LEU A 61 12.73 14.01 6.44
CA LEU A 61 12.52 13.90 4.99
C LEU A 61 12.09 15.22 4.34
N GLU A 62 11.46 16.14 5.07
CA GLU A 62 11.11 17.47 4.55
C GLU A 62 12.35 18.21 4.04
N ALA A 63 13.47 18.13 4.76
CA ALA A 63 14.74 18.76 4.37
C ALA A 63 15.45 18.05 3.20
N VAL A 64 15.11 16.79 2.93
CA VAL A 64 15.62 16.04 1.76
C VAL A 64 15.01 16.57 0.46
N GLY A 65 13.83 17.20 0.52
CA GLY A 65 13.15 17.77 -0.63
C GLY A 65 12.46 16.70 -1.49
N GLU A 66 12.51 16.86 -2.81
CA GLU A 66 11.79 15.98 -3.73
C GLU A 66 12.38 14.57 -3.73
N VAL A 67 11.53 13.57 -3.54
CA VAL A 67 11.86 12.15 -3.52
C VAL A 67 10.76 11.35 -4.23
N MET A 68 10.99 10.06 -4.45
CA MET A 68 9.93 9.11 -4.82
C MET A 68 9.61 8.21 -3.62
N ALA A 69 8.36 8.26 -3.17
CA ALA A 69 7.79 7.40 -2.14
C ALA A 69 7.17 6.15 -2.78
N LEU A 70 7.51 4.97 -2.29
CA LEU A 70 7.02 3.69 -2.78
C LEU A 70 6.38 2.90 -1.64
N THR A 71 5.11 2.58 -1.81
CA THR A 71 4.37 1.63 -0.96
C THR A 71 3.74 0.57 -1.84
N ARG A 72 3.74 -0.68 -1.39
CA ARG A 72 3.22 -1.80 -2.16
C ARG A 72 2.63 -2.89 -1.27
N ASN A 73 1.83 -3.75 -1.89
CA ASN A 73 1.46 -5.05 -1.38
C ASN A 73 1.80 -6.13 -2.42
N GLU A 74 1.18 -7.31 -2.33
CA GLU A 74 1.45 -8.41 -3.24
C GLU A 74 1.18 -8.05 -4.70
N SER A 75 0.10 -7.29 -4.92
CA SER A 75 -0.52 -7.17 -6.24
C SER A 75 -0.51 -5.75 -6.79
N ALA A 76 -0.17 -4.74 -5.97
CA ALA A 76 -0.09 -3.35 -6.38
C ALA A 76 1.18 -2.66 -5.88
N VAL A 77 1.82 -1.89 -6.77
CA VAL A 77 2.95 -0.99 -6.45
C VAL A 77 2.52 0.44 -6.73
N HIS A 78 2.63 1.30 -5.71
CA HIS A 78 2.26 2.71 -5.78
C HIS A 78 3.50 3.58 -5.56
N GLU A 79 3.89 4.31 -6.59
CA GLU A 79 5.02 5.25 -6.58
C GLU A 79 4.50 6.68 -6.71
N LYS A 80 4.96 7.58 -5.84
CA LYS A 80 4.55 8.99 -5.86
C LYS A 80 5.77 9.87 -5.69
N ILE A 81 5.97 10.82 -6.60
CA ILE A 81 7.04 11.81 -6.54
C ILE A 81 6.51 13.07 -5.86
N GLY A 82 7.28 13.60 -4.91
CA GLY A 82 6.93 14.82 -4.19
C GLY A 82 7.82 15.06 -2.97
N ILE A 83 7.37 15.95 -2.11
CA ILE A 83 8.04 16.33 -0.86
C ILE A 83 7.23 15.76 0.31
N TYR A 84 7.91 15.36 1.39
CA TYR A 84 7.28 15.04 2.65
C TYR A 84 7.00 16.33 3.42
N ASP A 85 5.77 16.87 3.30
CA ASP A 85 5.33 18.07 4.02
C ASP A 85 4.10 17.79 4.89
N LYS A 86 3.80 18.70 5.82
CA LYS A 86 2.64 18.60 6.75
C LYS A 86 2.61 17.27 7.51
N VAL A 87 3.75 16.88 8.03
CA VAL A 87 3.92 15.65 8.82
C VAL A 87 3.22 15.79 10.17
N VAL A 88 2.39 14.81 10.52
CA VAL A 88 1.79 14.64 11.84
C VAL A 88 2.36 13.36 12.45
N THR A 89 3.18 13.50 13.48
CA THR A 89 3.83 12.37 14.15
C THR A 89 2.95 11.76 15.24
N GLY A 90 3.18 10.49 15.54
CA GLY A 90 2.46 9.81 16.62
C GLY A 90 2.96 8.38 16.83
N ASN A 91 2.73 7.82 18.02
CA ASN A 91 3.26 6.51 18.38
C ASN A 91 2.45 5.33 17.81
N HIS A 92 1.17 5.57 17.49
CA HIS A 92 0.25 4.56 16.96
C HIS A 92 -0.10 4.82 15.50
N ASN A 93 -0.32 6.08 15.17
CA ASN A 93 -0.61 6.55 13.83
C ASN A 93 0.25 7.80 13.58
N ALA A 94 0.87 7.85 12.40
CA ALA A 94 1.52 9.04 11.86
C ALA A 94 0.96 9.30 10.46
N MET A 95 1.05 10.53 9.98
CA MET A 95 0.45 10.94 8.71
C MET A 95 1.39 11.92 8.01
N VAL A 96 1.36 11.89 6.68
CA VAL A 96 1.91 12.94 5.82
C VAL A 96 0.74 13.43 4.99
N LEU A 97 0.45 14.73 5.04
CA LEU A 97 -0.75 15.32 4.43
C LEU A 97 -0.35 16.32 3.33
N GLY A 98 0.70 15.96 2.60
CA GLY A 98 1.26 16.76 1.54
C GLY A 98 0.38 16.87 0.32
N GLU A 99 0.66 17.85 -0.54
CA GLU A 99 -0.06 17.98 -1.82
C GLU A 99 0.17 16.76 -2.73
N ASN A 100 1.39 16.23 -2.72
CA ASN A 100 1.77 15.07 -3.51
C ASN A 100 1.86 13.80 -2.67
N ILE A 101 2.65 13.81 -1.59
CA ILE A 101 2.86 12.64 -0.74
C ILE A 101 1.81 12.65 0.37
N ASP A 102 0.80 11.79 0.24
CA ASP A 102 -0.25 11.57 1.24
C ASP A 102 -0.14 10.13 1.77
N LEU A 103 0.10 10.01 3.08
CA LEU A 103 0.40 8.74 3.75
C LEU A 103 -0.42 8.59 5.04
N ARG A 104 -0.86 7.36 5.32
CA ARG A 104 -1.25 6.90 6.66
C ARG A 104 -0.26 5.84 7.11
N ILE A 105 0.39 6.06 8.23
CA ILE A 105 1.54 5.26 8.67
C ILE A 105 1.25 4.67 10.04
N PHE A 106 1.66 3.42 10.25
CA PHE A 106 1.52 2.68 11.50
C PHE A 106 2.90 2.38 12.07
N PRO A 107 3.51 3.29 12.85
CA PRO A 107 4.94 3.21 13.21
C PRO A 107 5.34 1.92 13.92
N LYS A 108 4.46 1.34 14.75
CA LYS A 108 4.75 0.10 15.48
C LYS A 108 4.99 -1.12 14.61
N VAL A 109 4.62 -1.06 13.34
CA VAL A 109 4.82 -2.14 12.37
C VAL A 109 6.23 -2.11 11.77
N TRP A 110 6.89 -0.94 11.78
CA TRP A 110 8.20 -0.74 11.19
C TRP A 110 9.26 -1.30 12.14
N ALA A 111 9.90 -2.41 11.77
CA ALA A 111 10.84 -3.15 12.61
C ALA A 111 12.28 -3.05 12.15
N HIS A 112 12.52 -2.86 10.85
CA HIS A 112 13.86 -2.78 10.28
C HIS A 112 13.97 -1.62 9.29
N GLY A 113 15.14 -0.98 9.27
CA GLY A 113 15.44 0.14 8.37
C GLY A 113 16.84 0.04 7.79
N PHE A 114 16.98 0.41 6.52
CA PHE A 114 18.27 0.42 5.82
C PHE A 114 18.37 1.62 4.89
N ALA A 115 19.50 2.32 4.92
CA ALA A 115 19.92 3.24 3.89
C ALA A 115 20.76 2.48 2.87
N VAL A 116 20.27 2.37 1.64
CA VAL A 116 20.86 1.53 0.58
C VAL A 116 21.44 2.41 -0.51
N GLU A 117 22.67 2.14 -0.89
CA GLU A 117 23.35 2.69 -2.07
C GLU A 117 23.53 1.58 -3.10
N LYS A 118 23.02 1.79 -4.32
CA LYS A 118 23.24 0.92 -5.46
C LYS A 118 24.00 1.65 -6.54
N ARG A 119 24.96 0.95 -7.14
CA ARG A 119 25.79 1.46 -8.23
C ARG A 119 25.47 0.68 -9.49
N ASP A 120 25.14 1.40 -10.56
CA ASP A 120 24.95 0.85 -11.91
C ASP A 120 25.81 1.68 -12.87
N GLY A 121 27.02 1.19 -13.14
CA GLY A 121 28.07 2.00 -13.75
C GLY A 121 28.41 3.23 -12.90
N ASP A 122 28.32 4.41 -13.49
CA ASP A 122 28.53 5.70 -12.82
C ASP A 122 27.27 6.22 -12.09
N GLU A 123 26.10 5.61 -12.31
CA GLU A 123 24.86 6.02 -11.66
C GLU A 123 24.79 5.48 -10.23
N ILE A 124 24.61 6.37 -9.26
CA ILE A 124 24.40 6.01 -7.86
C ILE A 124 22.95 6.29 -7.46
N ARG A 125 22.22 5.22 -7.13
CA ARG A 125 20.86 5.31 -6.60
C ARG A 125 20.87 5.11 -5.09
N ARG A 126 20.19 6.01 -4.38
CA ARG A 126 20.10 5.98 -2.91
C ARG A 126 18.65 5.85 -2.47
N SER A 127 18.44 5.09 -1.41
CA SER A 127 17.09 4.90 -0.86
C SER A 127 17.12 4.59 0.63
N LEU A 128 16.07 5.01 1.34
CA LEU A 128 15.73 4.48 2.66
C LEU A 128 14.66 3.39 2.46
N GLN A 129 14.87 2.22 3.04
CA GLN A 129 13.96 1.07 2.89
C GLN A 129 13.60 0.54 4.27
N PHE A 130 12.30 0.39 4.52
CA PHE A 130 11.75 -0.03 5.79
C PHE A 130 10.92 -1.29 5.63
N PHE A 131 11.06 -2.16 6.63
CA PHE A 131 10.46 -3.49 6.64
C PHE A 131 9.80 -3.75 7.99
N ASP A 132 8.82 -4.63 8.01
CA ASP A 132 8.22 -5.11 9.25
C ASP A 132 8.99 -6.28 9.86
N ALA A 133 8.48 -6.80 10.98
CA ALA A 133 9.15 -7.87 11.73
C ALA A 133 9.27 -9.18 10.95
N ALA A 134 8.45 -9.40 9.92
CA ALA A 134 8.54 -10.53 9.01
C ALA A 134 9.53 -10.29 7.85
N GLY A 135 10.13 -9.10 7.79
CA GLY A 135 11.05 -8.70 6.74
C GLY A 135 10.37 -8.32 5.42
N GLU A 136 9.04 -8.11 5.45
CA GLU A 136 8.28 -7.64 4.29
C GLU A 136 8.41 -6.13 4.13
N ALA A 137 8.49 -5.66 2.89
CA ALA A 137 8.67 -4.24 2.58
C ALA A 137 7.44 -3.43 3.00
N VAL A 138 7.64 -2.46 3.88
CA VAL A 138 6.60 -1.54 4.35
C VAL A 138 6.57 -0.27 3.51
N HIS A 139 7.74 0.38 3.38
CA HIS A 139 7.84 1.66 2.68
C HIS A 139 9.27 1.91 2.21
N LYS A 140 9.42 2.55 1.03
CA LYS A 140 10.72 2.94 0.50
C LYS A 140 10.70 4.40 0.05
N VAL A 141 11.80 5.10 0.28
CA VAL A 141 12.02 6.48 -0.17
C VAL A 141 13.25 6.49 -1.05
N HIS A 142 13.08 6.84 -2.32
CA HIS A 142 14.17 6.90 -3.29
C HIS A 142 14.54 8.36 -3.58
N LEU A 143 15.84 8.64 -3.56
CA LEU A 143 16.34 9.94 -3.97
C LEU A 143 16.12 10.14 -5.48
N LYS A 144 15.86 11.39 -5.83
CA LYS A 144 15.72 11.92 -7.19
C LYS A 144 16.87 12.90 -7.45
N PRO A 145 17.11 13.28 -8.72
CA PRO A 145 18.13 14.28 -9.04
C PRO A 145 17.95 15.62 -8.28
N ALA A 146 16.70 15.99 -7.96
CA ALA A 146 16.38 17.20 -7.21
C ALA A 146 16.48 17.04 -5.68
N SER A 147 16.78 15.85 -5.15
CA SER A 147 16.91 15.64 -3.71
C SER A 147 18.17 16.31 -3.15
N SER A 148 18.08 16.81 -1.92
CA SER A 148 19.22 17.28 -1.14
C SER A 148 20.03 16.09 -0.60
N LEU A 149 21.14 15.77 -1.27
CA LEU A 149 22.05 14.71 -0.81
C LEU A 149 22.63 14.99 0.58
N TYR A 150 22.92 16.26 0.88
CA TYR A 150 23.44 16.67 2.19
C TYR A 150 22.42 16.39 3.30
N ALA A 151 21.16 16.78 3.11
CA ALA A 151 20.12 16.53 4.10
C ALA A 151 19.85 15.03 4.27
N TYR A 152 19.86 14.27 3.17
CA TYR A 152 19.76 12.81 3.21
C TYR A 152 20.89 12.19 4.05
N GLN A 153 22.14 12.56 3.80
CA GLN A 153 23.29 12.02 4.54
C GLN A 153 23.21 12.36 6.03
N LYS A 154 22.81 13.60 6.36
CA LYS A 154 22.59 14.02 7.75
C LYS A 154 21.48 13.20 8.41
N LEU A 155 20.39 12.94 7.70
CA LEU A 155 19.28 12.12 8.19
C LEU A 155 19.73 10.67 8.44
N VAL A 156 20.42 10.06 7.48
CA VAL A 156 20.98 8.70 7.62
C VAL A 156 21.90 8.62 8.84
N ALA A 157 22.86 9.53 8.96
CA ALA A 157 23.79 9.56 10.10
C ALA A 157 23.05 9.73 11.44
N SER A 158 21.97 10.51 11.46
CA SER A 158 21.16 10.69 12.67
C SER A 158 20.37 9.44 13.04
N LEU A 159 20.05 8.56 12.09
CA LEU A 159 19.26 7.35 12.26
C LEU A 159 20.11 6.07 12.33
N GLU A 160 21.42 6.14 12.10
CA GLU A 160 22.32 5.01 12.03
C GLU A 160 22.23 4.11 13.27
N SER A 161 22.13 2.79 13.03
CA SER A 161 22.12 1.80 14.11
C SER A 161 23.54 1.50 14.56
N SER A 162 23.72 1.27 15.86
CA SER A 162 24.98 0.73 16.39
C SER A 162 25.25 -0.71 15.94
N ASN A 163 24.22 -1.43 15.51
CA ASN A 163 24.34 -2.78 14.95
C ASN A 163 24.42 -2.71 13.41
N GLN A 164 25.56 -3.10 12.84
CA GLN A 164 25.76 -3.20 11.39
C GLN A 164 25.98 -4.65 10.92
N GLU A 165 25.56 -5.64 11.71
CA GLU A 165 25.69 -7.05 11.33
C GLU A 165 24.99 -7.34 9.99
N PRO A 166 25.55 -8.23 9.14
CA PRO A 166 25.01 -8.54 7.82
C PRO A 166 23.84 -9.54 7.86
N THR A 167 23.13 -9.62 9.00
CA THR A 167 21.98 -10.52 9.21
C THR A 167 20.85 -9.77 9.92
N VAL A 168 19.64 -10.30 9.89
CA VAL A 168 18.49 -9.70 10.60
C VAL A 168 17.60 -10.81 11.15
N ALA A 169 17.09 -10.61 12.37
CA ALA A 169 16.15 -11.53 12.98
C ALA A 169 14.75 -11.29 12.41
N ILE A 170 14.18 -12.35 11.81
CA ILE A 170 12.83 -12.32 11.22
C ILE A 170 11.87 -13.10 12.11
N PHE A 171 10.71 -12.51 12.37
CA PHE A 171 9.62 -13.07 13.15
C PHE A 171 8.40 -13.30 12.26
N PRO A 172 7.77 -14.48 12.31
CA PRO A 172 6.57 -14.74 11.51
C PRO A 172 5.50 -13.67 11.75
N SER A 173 4.90 -13.16 10.67
CA SER A 173 3.71 -12.32 10.80
C SER A 173 2.58 -13.18 11.38
N ALA A 174 1.84 -12.64 12.36
CA ALA A 174 0.57 -13.23 12.73
C ALA A 174 -0.33 -13.26 11.48
N ALA A 175 -0.90 -14.41 11.15
CA ALA A 175 -1.91 -14.50 10.11
C ALA A 175 -3.12 -13.65 10.54
N GLU A 176 -3.67 -12.87 9.63
CA GLU A 176 -4.98 -12.26 9.87
C GLU A 176 -5.99 -13.40 10.01
N ALA A 177 -6.66 -13.48 11.15
CA ALA A 177 -7.67 -14.49 11.40
C ALA A 177 -8.87 -14.22 10.48
N GLY A 178 -8.97 -14.94 9.36
CA GLY A 178 -10.18 -15.03 8.56
C GLY A 178 -11.17 -15.95 9.24
N GLY A 179 -12.30 -15.41 9.70
CA GLY A 179 -13.36 -16.17 10.34
C GLY A 179 -14.37 -16.65 9.31
N GLU A 180 -14.09 -17.74 8.60
CA GLU A 180 -15.06 -18.38 7.69
C GLU A 180 -16.17 -19.14 8.44
N GLY A 181 -16.75 -18.52 9.47
CA GLY A 181 -17.95 -18.99 10.14
C GLY A 181 -19.20 -18.43 9.48
N GLN A 182 -20.27 -19.23 9.41
CA GLN A 182 -21.59 -18.70 9.05
C GLN A 182 -22.00 -17.62 10.07
N ALA A 183 -22.19 -16.39 9.60
CA ALA A 183 -22.64 -15.32 10.45
C ALA A 183 -24.09 -15.54 10.89
N SER A 184 -24.36 -15.37 12.18
CA SER A 184 -25.74 -15.38 12.70
C SER A 184 -26.54 -14.18 12.17
N VAL A 185 -27.86 -14.33 12.04
CA VAL A 185 -28.76 -13.24 11.64
C VAL A 185 -28.59 -12.01 12.53
N ALA A 186 -28.47 -12.20 13.85
CA ALA A 186 -28.25 -11.11 14.80
C ALA A 186 -26.96 -10.30 14.53
N LEU A 187 -25.90 -10.96 14.05
CA LEU A 187 -24.65 -10.28 13.68
C LEU A 187 -24.80 -9.45 12.40
N ILE A 188 -25.58 -9.95 11.43
CA ILE A 188 -25.90 -9.22 10.19
C ILE A 188 -26.73 -7.98 10.52
N ASP A 189 -27.74 -8.12 11.39
CA ASP A 189 -28.58 -7.00 11.82
C ASP A 189 -27.77 -5.94 12.58
N ASP A 190 -26.90 -6.32 13.52
CA ASP A 190 -26.03 -5.36 14.24
C ASP A 190 -25.02 -4.69 13.29
N LEU A 191 -24.48 -5.43 12.32
CA LEU A 191 -23.64 -4.87 11.26
C LEU A 191 -24.39 -3.80 10.46
N ARG A 192 -25.58 -4.11 9.97
CA ARG A 192 -26.40 -3.18 9.16
C ARG A 192 -26.82 -1.94 9.97
N ASP A 193 -27.24 -2.13 11.22
CA ASP A 193 -27.63 -1.04 12.12
C ASP A 193 -26.45 -0.09 12.41
N ARG A 194 -25.25 -0.63 12.67
CA ARG A 194 -24.05 0.21 12.84
C ARG A 194 -23.58 0.87 11.54
N TRP A 195 -23.62 0.16 10.42
CA TRP A 195 -23.21 0.70 9.12
C TRP A 195 -24.09 1.87 8.68
N SER A 196 -25.41 1.76 8.88
CA SER A 196 -26.38 2.81 8.54
C SER A 196 -26.20 4.10 9.36
N ARG A 197 -25.60 4.01 10.55
CA ARG A 197 -25.34 5.14 11.45
C ARG A 197 -23.93 5.71 11.33
N LEU A 198 -23.15 5.26 10.35
CA LEU A 198 -21.87 5.88 10.04
C LEU A 198 -22.10 7.36 9.68
N THR A 199 -21.32 8.22 10.31
CA THR A 199 -21.33 9.66 10.04
C THR A 199 -20.01 10.12 9.43
N ASP A 200 -18.98 9.28 9.51
CA ASP A 200 -17.67 9.49 8.92
C ASP A 200 -17.05 8.15 8.49
N VAL A 201 -16.35 8.14 7.36
CA VAL A 201 -15.77 6.91 6.78
C VAL A 201 -14.71 6.27 7.68
N HIS A 202 -14.04 7.03 8.55
CA HIS A 202 -13.03 6.52 9.48
C HIS A 202 -13.63 5.75 10.66
N GLN A 203 -14.94 5.92 10.94
CA GLN A 203 -15.67 5.11 11.93
C GLN A 203 -15.79 3.64 11.51
N PHE A 204 -15.69 3.37 10.20
CA PHE A 204 -15.83 2.04 9.61
C PHE A 204 -14.87 1.02 10.24
N PHE A 205 -13.59 1.38 10.42
CA PHE A 205 -12.61 0.47 11.02
C PHE A 205 -12.92 0.13 12.48
N GLY A 206 -13.37 1.12 13.27
CA GLY A 206 -13.77 0.91 14.66
C GLY A 206 -14.99 0.00 14.79
N MET A 207 -15.95 0.13 13.86
CA MET A 207 -17.12 -0.75 13.75
C MET A 207 -16.70 -2.20 13.49
N LEU A 208 -15.86 -2.45 12.48
CA LEU A 208 -15.36 -3.79 12.15
C LEU A 208 -14.68 -4.47 13.34
N LYS A 209 -13.80 -3.72 14.04
CA LYS A 209 -13.12 -4.21 15.24
C LYS A 209 -14.10 -4.58 16.37
N THR A 210 -15.16 -3.80 16.55
CA THR A 210 -16.20 -4.05 17.57
C THR A 210 -16.96 -5.34 17.26
N LEU A 211 -17.29 -5.56 16.00
CA LEU A 211 -18.00 -6.76 15.52
C LEU A 211 -17.08 -7.96 15.32
N LYS A 212 -15.75 -7.78 15.45
CA LYS A 212 -14.73 -8.79 15.15
C LYS A 212 -14.86 -9.36 13.74
N LEU A 213 -15.24 -8.51 12.81
CA LEU A 213 -15.36 -8.85 11.38
C LEU A 213 -14.15 -8.33 10.62
N SER A 214 -13.64 -9.14 9.71
CA SER A 214 -12.78 -8.64 8.64
C SER A 214 -13.59 -7.71 7.72
N ARG A 215 -12.88 -6.86 6.98
CA ARG A 215 -13.53 -5.97 6.00
C ARG A 215 -14.28 -6.76 4.94
N ARG A 216 -13.69 -7.82 4.40
CA ARG A 216 -14.31 -8.67 3.37
C ARG A 216 -15.61 -9.33 3.85
N GLU A 217 -15.61 -9.89 5.08
CA GLU A 217 -16.82 -10.50 5.65
C GLU A 217 -17.94 -9.47 5.77
N ALA A 218 -17.64 -8.29 6.33
CA ALA A 218 -18.62 -7.23 6.49
C ALA A 218 -19.20 -6.78 5.14
N VAL A 219 -18.37 -6.66 4.10
CA VAL A 219 -18.79 -6.28 2.74
C VAL A 219 -19.73 -7.31 2.12
N ARG A 220 -19.44 -8.61 2.29
CA ARG A 220 -20.30 -9.69 1.79
C ARG A 220 -21.64 -9.76 2.53
N MET A 221 -21.64 -9.42 3.82
CA MET A 221 -22.79 -9.57 4.71
C MET A 221 -23.72 -8.37 4.73
N VAL A 222 -23.22 -7.15 4.48
CA VAL A 222 -23.97 -5.92 4.72
C VAL A 222 -25.19 -5.78 3.81
N GLY A 223 -25.21 -6.38 2.62
CA GLY A 223 -26.35 -6.36 1.69
C GLY A 223 -26.17 -5.40 0.49
N GLN A 224 -26.94 -5.64 -0.57
CA GLN A 224 -26.75 -5.01 -1.90
C GLN A 224 -27.03 -3.51 -1.97
N ASP A 225 -27.77 -2.97 -0.99
CA ASP A 225 -27.98 -1.54 -0.82
C ASP A 225 -26.70 -0.79 -0.44
N TYR A 226 -25.80 -1.48 0.29
CA TYR A 226 -24.51 -0.93 0.75
C TYR A 226 -23.31 -1.48 0.00
N ALA A 227 -23.34 -2.73 -0.49
CA ALA A 227 -22.21 -3.34 -1.18
C ALA A 227 -22.67 -4.32 -2.25
N TRP A 228 -22.17 -4.18 -3.47
CA TRP A 228 -22.45 -5.09 -4.56
C TRP A 228 -21.18 -5.49 -5.30
N LEU A 229 -21.17 -6.74 -5.78
CA LEU A 229 -20.07 -7.33 -6.50
C LEU A 229 -20.07 -6.81 -7.95
N LEU A 230 -18.89 -6.46 -8.43
CA LEU A 230 -18.62 -5.99 -9.78
C LEU A 230 -17.85 -7.06 -10.54
N ASP A 231 -17.91 -6.97 -11.87
CA ASP A 231 -17.07 -7.79 -12.74
C ASP A 231 -15.59 -7.43 -12.55
N ASN A 232 -14.68 -8.38 -12.78
CA ASN A 232 -13.26 -8.14 -12.64
C ASN A 232 -12.74 -7.08 -13.63
N ASP A 233 -13.41 -6.89 -14.77
CA ASP A 233 -13.09 -5.84 -15.74
C ASP A 233 -13.46 -4.43 -15.24
N ALA A 234 -14.22 -4.30 -14.14
CA ALA A 234 -14.65 -3.02 -13.60
C ALA A 234 -13.49 -2.10 -13.21
N VAL A 235 -12.39 -2.65 -12.69
CA VAL A 235 -11.20 -1.86 -12.32
C VAL A 235 -10.55 -1.26 -13.57
N SER A 236 -10.37 -2.07 -14.62
CA SER A 236 -9.82 -1.61 -15.90
C SER A 236 -10.73 -0.56 -16.56
N ALA A 237 -12.04 -0.80 -16.56
CA ALA A 237 -13.03 0.15 -17.07
C ALA A 237 -12.97 1.49 -16.30
N MET A 238 -12.90 1.46 -14.97
CA MET A 238 -12.77 2.65 -14.13
C MET A 238 -11.53 3.47 -14.50
N PHE A 239 -10.36 2.83 -14.63
CA PHE A 239 -9.12 3.51 -15.04
C PHE A 239 -9.26 4.20 -16.40
N HIS A 240 -9.81 3.51 -17.41
CA HIS A 240 -9.97 4.07 -18.75
C HIS A 240 -10.96 5.24 -18.77
N HIS A 241 -12.09 5.14 -18.06
CA HIS A 241 -13.06 6.22 -17.96
C HIS A 241 -12.50 7.43 -17.20
N ALA A 242 -11.82 7.20 -16.07
CA ALA A 242 -11.21 8.28 -15.30
C ALA A 242 -10.13 9.01 -16.10
N ALA A 243 -9.28 8.28 -16.83
CA ALA A 243 -8.25 8.88 -17.67
C ALA A 243 -8.84 9.65 -18.88
N ALA A 244 -9.84 9.07 -19.56
CA ALA A 244 -10.48 9.73 -20.70
C ALA A 244 -11.20 11.03 -20.31
N GLY A 245 -11.83 11.06 -19.13
CA GLY A 245 -12.52 12.23 -18.61
C GLY A 245 -11.63 13.21 -17.84
N GLY A 246 -10.35 12.90 -17.61
CA GLY A 246 -9.50 13.65 -16.68
C GLY A 246 -10.08 13.72 -15.27
N MET A 247 -10.86 12.72 -14.87
CA MET A 247 -11.57 12.69 -13.60
C MET A 247 -10.58 12.53 -12.44
N PRO A 248 -10.61 13.44 -11.44
CA PRO A 248 -9.73 13.31 -10.30
C PRO A 248 -10.24 12.21 -9.35
N ILE A 249 -9.39 11.21 -9.12
CA ILE A 249 -9.65 10.09 -8.23
C ILE A 249 -8.74 10.14 -7.01
N MET A 250 -9.09 9.36 -5.99
CA MET A 250 -8.16 8.94 -4.95
C MET A 250 -7.87 7.45 -5.12
N CYS A 251 -6.60 7.08 -5.09
CA CYS A 251 -6.13 5.70 -5.22
C CYS A 251 -5.33 5.35 -3.96
N PHE A 252 -5.75 4.32 -3.24
CA PHE A 252 -5.11 3.89 -2.00
C PHE A 252 -4.51 2.51 -2.20
N VAL A 253 -3.20 2.41 -2.00
CA VAL A 253 -2.47 1.14 -1.93
C VAL A 253 -1.74 1.10 -0.61
N GLY A 254 -1.85 -0.02 0.09
CA GLY A 254 -1.22 -0.15 1.39
C GLY A 254 -0.87 -1.58 1.74
N ASN A 255 -0.10 -1.66 2.81
CA ASN A 255 0.22 -2.87 3.55
C ASN A 255 -0.01 -2.61 5.05
N ARG A 256 0.37 -3.56 5.89
CA ARG A 256 0.19 -3.48 7.35
C ARG A 256 0.81 -2.24 8.02
N GLY A 257 1.86 -1.66 7.45
CA GLY A 257 2.62 -0.57 8.07
C GLY A 257 2.47 0.80 7.40
N CYS A 258 1.96 0.86 6.17
CA CYS A 258 1.82 2.10 5.42
C CYS A 258 0.68 1.99 4.38
N ILE A 259 -0.11 3.05 4.25
CA ILE A 259 -1.06 3.27 3.16
C ILE A 259 -0.64 4.55 2.44
N GLN A 260 -0.46 4.47 1.14
CA GLN A 260 -0.10 5.59 0.28
C GLN A 260 -1.26 5.94 -0.64
N ILE A 261 -1.48 7.24 -0.78
CA ILE A 261 -2.67 7.80 -1.41
C ILE A 261 -2.22 8.72 -2.54
N HIS A 262 -2.71 8.47 -3.74
CA HIS A 262 -2.72 9.44 -4.82
C HIS A 262 -4.06 10.18 -4.82
N SER A 263 -4.06 11.50 -4.97
CA SER A 263 -5.27 12.32 -5.10
C SER A 263 -5.17 13.28 -6.29
N GLY A 264 -5.77 12.92 -7.42
CA GLY A 264 -5.63 13.70 -8.65
C GLY A 264 -6.17 12.98 -9.89
N PRO A 265 -6.11 13.65 -11.04
CA PRO A 265 -6.40 13.01 -12.31
C PRO A 265 -5.28 12.02 -12.66
N ILE A 266 -5.64 11.00 -13.41
CA ILE A 266 -4.71 10.09 -14.08
C ILE A 266 -4.76 10.30 -15.59
N LYS A 267 -3.67 10.06 -16.32
CA LYS A 267 -3.62 10.29 -17.77
C LYS A 267 -3.13 9.07 -18.55
N SER A 268 -1.94 8.57 -18.24
CA SER A 268 -1.26 7.54 -19.03
C SER A 268 -1.58 6.15 -18.51
N VAL A 269 -2.76 5.63 -18.86
CA VAL A 269 -3.17 4.25 -18.53
C VAL A 269 -2.71 3.29 -19.62
N LYS A 270 -1.90 2.28 -19.26
CA LYS A 270 -1.33 1.30 -20.21
C LYS A 270 -1.45 -0.14 -19.70
N PRO A 271 -2.16 -1.03 -20.41
CA PRO A 271 -2.07 -2.46 -20.15
C PRO A 271 -0.73 -3.02 -20.66
N MET A 272 -0.08 -3.88 -19.87
CA MET A 272 1.16 -4.56 -20.22
C MET A 272 1.15 -5.99 -19.66
N GLY A 273 0.74 -6.97 -20.47
CA GLY A 273 0.55 -8.34 -20.01
C GLY A 273 -0.51 -8.40 -18.90
N PRO A 274 -0.22 -9.01 -17.73
CA PRO A 274 -1.17 -9.08 -16.60
C PRO A 274 -1.27 -7.77 -15.79
N TRP A 275 -0.58 -6.71 -16.22
CA TRP A 275 -0.53 -5.44 -15.50
C TRP A 275 -1.41 -4.38 -16.15
N ILE A 276 -2.11 -3.61 -15.33
CA ILE A 276 -2.57 -2.27 -15.70
C ILE A 276 -1.67 -1.25 -15.01
N ASN A 277 -1.21 -0.26 -15.78
CA ASN A 277 -0.25 0.73 -15.31
C ASN A 277 -0.80 2.14 -15.44
N VAL A 278 -0.53 2.99 -14.46
CA VAL A 278 -0.56 4.45 -14.61
C VAL A 278 0.90 4.91 -14.67
N LEU A 279 1.26 5.68 -15.69
CA LEU A 279 2.63 6.17 -15.91
C LEU A 279 2.64 7.69 -16.08
N ASP A 280 2.15 8.40 -15.07
CA ASP A 280 2.11 9.86 -15.05
C ASP A 280 3.37 10.45 -14.44
N GLU A 281 3.63 11.72 -14.72
CA GLU A 281 4.87 12.43 -14.35
C GLU A 281 5.27 12.27 -12.87
N THR A 282 4.31 12.34 -11.95
CA THR A 282 4.56 12.22 -10.50
C THR A 282 3.87 11.03 -9.86
N PHE A 283 3.16 10.19 -10.62
CA PHE A 283 2.42 9.06 -10.09
C PHE A 283 2.53 7.85 -11.00
N HIS A 284 3.13 6.79 -10.47
CA HIS A 284 3.09 5.49 -11.11
C HIS A 284 2.32 4.49 -10.28
N LEU A 285 1.52 3.69 -10.96
CA LEU A 285 0.83 2.56 -10.38
C LEU A 285 1.08 1.34 -11.26
N HIS A 286 1.39 0.22 -10.63
CA HIS A 286 1.48 -1.08 -11.30
C HIS A 286 0.55 -2.05 -10.56
N LEU A 287 -0.53 -2.48 -11.21
CA LEU A 287 -1.54 -3.35 -10.62
C LEU A 287 -1.64 -4.66 -11.40
N ARG A 288 -1.47 -5.80 -10.71
CA ARG A 288 -1.73 -7.15 -11.21
C ARG A 288 -3.24 -7.40 -11.25
N THR A 289 -3.85 -7.25 -12.43
CA THR A 289 -5.29 -7.48 -12.58
C THR A 289 -5.63 -8.97 -12.48
N ASP A 290 -4.70 -9.85 -12.83
CA ASP A 290 -4.80 -11.31 -12.68
C ASP A 290 -4.80 -11.79 -11.22
N HIS A 291 -4.37 -10.96 -10.28
CA HIS A 291 -4.46 -11.25 -8.84
C HIS A 291 -5.80 -10.84 -8.23
N ILE A 292 -6.65 -10.09 -8.95
CA ILE A 292 -7.94 -9.64 -8.46
C ILE A 292 -8.92 -10.81 -8.50
N HIS A 293 -9.45 -11.18 -7.32
CA HIS A 293 -10.44 -12.24 -7.17
C HIS A 293 -11.86 -11.67 -7.00
N GLU A 294 -12.01 -10.56 -6.27
CA GLU A 294 -13.29 -9.87 -6.11
C GLU A 294 -13.13 -8.37 -6.24
N VAL A 295 -14.10 -7.74 -6.89
CA VAL A 295 -14.25 -6.29 -6.96
C VAL A 295 -15.60 -5.91 -6.38
N TRP A 296 -15.61 -4.99 -5.43
CA TRP A 296 -16.82 -4.53 -4.76
C TRP A 296 -16.97 -3.02 -4.92
N ALA A 297 -18.17 -2.58 -5.23
CA ALA A 297 -18.56 -1.19 -4.97
C ALA A 297 -19.28 -1.11 -3.62
N LEU A 298 -18.92 -0.13 -2.81
CA LEU A 298 -19.47 0.05 -1.45
C LEU A 298 -19.94 1.48 -1.26
N ARG A 299 -21.09 1.64 -0.59
CA ARG A 299 -21.58 2.91 -0.06
C ARG A 299 -21.39 2.95 1.46
N LYS A 300 -20.65 3.95 1.92
CA LYS A 300 -20.46 4.24 3.34
C LYS A 300 -21.19 5.53 3.68
N PRO A 301 -22.23 5.50 4.53
CA PRO A 301 -22.92 6.71 4.96
C PRO A 301 -21.98 7.72 5.62
N THR A 302 -22.25 9.00 5.40
CA THR A 302 -21.60 10.15 6.03
C THR A 302 -22.65 11.17 6.45
N LYS A 303 -22.25 12.21 7.19
CA LYS A 303 -23.16 13.33 7.52
C LYS A 303 -23.76 14.00 6.28
N ASP A 304 -23.03 13.98 5.17
CA ASP A 304 -23.36 14.68 3.92
C ASP A 304 -23.88 13.73 2.82
N GLY A 305 -24.35 12.54 3.19
CA GLY A 305 -24.90 11.54 2.27
C GLY A 305 -24.15 10.21 2.35
N HIS A 306 -23.49 9.81 1.27
CA HIS A 306 -22.63 8.64 1.27
C HIS A 306 -21.42 8.83 0.38
N VAL A 307 -20.37 8.09 0.69
CA VAL A 307 -19.16 7.96 -0.11
C VAL A 307 -19.13 6.57 -0.72
N THR A 308 -18.98 6.53 -2.03
CA THR A 308 -18.88 5.35 -2.86
C THR A 308 -17.42 5.01 -3.09
N SER A 309 -17.03 3.76 -2.83
CA SER A 309 -15.68 3.27 -3.06
C SER A 309 -15.68 2.01 -3.90
N LEU A 310 -14.67 1.86 -4.75
CA LEU A 310 -14.35 0.62 -5.43
C LEU A 310 -13.23 -0.09 -4.66
N GLU A 311 -13.40 -1.35 -4.31
CA GLU A 311 -12.43 -2.13 -3.52
C GLU A 311 -12.13 -3.45 -4.22
N ALA A 312 -10.85 -3.72 -4.48
CA ALA A 312 -10.40 -4.98 -5.08
C ALA A 312 -9.66 -5.85 -4.06
N TYR A 313 -9.98 -7.13 -4.05
CA TYR A 313 -9.48 -8.13 -3.10
C TYR A 313 -8.80 -9.29 -3.83
N ASP A 314 -7.77 -9.85 -3.21
CA ASP A 314 -7.12 -11.08 -3.70
C ASP A 314 -7.88 -12.35 -3.28
N ALA A 315 -7.39 -13.51 -3.73
CA ALA A 315 -7.98 -14.81 -3.41
C ALA A 315 -7.97 -15.14 -1.91
N ASN A 316 -7.03 -14.56 -1.14
CA ASN A 316 -6.95 -14.72 0.31
C ASN A 316 -7.88 -13.75 1.05
N GLY A 317 -8.54 -12.84 0.34
CA GLY A 317 -9.40 -11.80 0.90
C GLY A 317 -8.67 -10.58 1.42
N SER A 318 -7.38 -10.42 1.09
CA SER A 318 -6.63 -9.22 1.40
C SER A 318 -6.98 -8.11 0.42
N MET A 319 -7.07 -6.87 0.89
CA MET A 319 -7.31 -5.72 0.03
C MET A 319 -6.07 -5.42 -0.81
N ILE A 320 -6.23 -5.39 -2.13
CA ILE A 320 -5.19 -5.02 -3.08
C ILE A 320 -5.15 -3.49 -3.22
N ILE A 321 -6.30 -2.88 -3.46
CA ILE A 321 -6.41 -1.47 -3.84
C ILE A 321 -7.84 -0.98 -3.61
N GLN A 322 -8.00 0.29 -3.25
CA GLN A 322 -9.32 0.93 -3.19
C GLN A 322 -9.29 2.32 -3.84
N PHE A 323 -10.43 2.71 -4.41
CA PHE A 323 -10.60 3.95 -5.15
C PHE A 323 -11.80 4.75 -4.68
N PHE A 324 -11.68 6.06 -4.78
CA PHE A 324 -12.74 7.05 -4.50
C PHE A 324 -12.67 8.18 -5.53
N GLY A 325 -13.73 8.97 -5.64
CA GLY A 325 -13.65 10.29 -6.27
C GLY A 325 -12.87 11.24 -5.35
N LYS A 326 -12.03 12.12 -5.92
CA LYS A 326 -11.34 13.14 -5.13
C LYS A 326 -12.36 14.04 -4.42
N ARG A 327 -12.21 14.16 -3.10
CA ARG A 327 -13.03 15.04 -2.25
C ARG A 327 -12.19 15.60 -1.10
N HIS A 328 -12.69 16.61 -0.43
CA HIS A 328 -12.13 17.06 0.85
C HIS A 328 -13.02 16.62 2.02
N GLU A 329 -12.49 16.67 3.24
CA GLU A 329 -13.29 16.36 4.43
C GLU A 329 -14.38 17.43 4.61
N GLY A 330 -15.61 16.99 4.87
CA GLY A 330 -16.79 17.87 4.90
C GLY A 330 -17.43 18.15 3.55
N GLU A 331 -16.87 17.62 2.44
CA GLU A 331 -17.50 17.69 1.12
C GLU A 331 -18.16 16.35 0.76
N GLY A 332 -19.31 16.44 0.09
CA GLY A 332 -19.94 15.29 -0.56
C GLY A 332 -19.05 14.70 -1.66
N GLU A 333 -19.30 13.44 -2.03
CA GLU A 333 -18.58 12.86 -3.16
C GLU A 333 -18.99 13.51 -4.48
N ARG A 334 -18.08 13.46 -5.46
CA ARG A 334 -18.35 13.98 -6.79
C ARG A 334 -19.43 13.16 -7.50
N GLU A 335 -20.36 13.84 -8.13
CA GLU A 335 -21.45 13.19 -8.88
C GLU A 335 -20.94 12.39 -10.08
N ASP A 336 -19.89 12.86 -10.75
CA ASP A 336 -19.25 12.17 -11.88
C ASP A 336 -18.61 10.84 -11.45
N TRP A 337 -17.95 10.81 -10.29
CA TRP A 337 -17.44 9.59 -9.67
C TRP A 337 -18.57 8.64 -9.27
N ARG A 338 -19.61 9.13 -8.59
CA ARG A 338 -20.76 8.31 -8.19
C ARG A 338 -21.38 7.65 -9.41
N PHE A 339 -21.62 8.43 -10.46
CA PHE A 339 -22.17 7.93 -11.71
C PHE A 339 -21.30 6.83 -12.32
N LEU A 340 -19.99 7.03 -12.40
CA LEU A 340 -19.06 6.01 -12.90
C LEU A 340 -19.13 4.74 -12.05
N ALA A 341 -18.91 4.84 -10.73
CA ALA A 341 -18.82 3.70 -9.82
C ALA A 341 -20.11 2.85 -9.78
N GLU A 342 -21.28 3.48 -9.89
CA GLU A 342 -22.57 2.78 -9.85
C GLU A 342 -22.95 2.08 -11.17
N ASN A 343 -22.35 2.53 -12.29
CA ASN A 343 -22.58 2.00 -13.64
C ASN A 343 -21.42 1.13 -14.16
N LEU A 344 -20.44 0.81 -13.31
CA LEU A 344 -19.42 -0.17 -13.66
C LEU A 344 -20.04 -1.55 -13.92
N PRO A 345 -19.42 -2.38 -14.79
CA PRO A 345 -19.91 -3.72 -15.10
C PRO A 345 -20.15 -4.55 -13.84
N ARG A 346 -21.37 -5.09 -13.71
CA ARG A 346 -21.75 -5.97 -12.61
C ARG A 346 -21.63 -7.42 -13.05
N ILE A 347 -21.33 -8.31 -12.12
CA ILE A 347 -21.49 -9.75 -12.38
C ILE A 347 -22.97 -10.00 -12.65
N PRO A 348 -23.33 -10.66 -13.77
CA PRO A 348 -24.71 -11.02 -14.06
C PRO A 348 -25.27 -11.80 -12.86
N SER A 349 -26.31 -11.28 -12.21
CA SER A 349 -27.02 -12.08 -11.23
C SER A 349 -27.60 -13.29 -11.96
N PRO A 350 -27.40 -14.54 -11.49
CA PRO A 350 -28.12 -15.65 -12.05
C PRO A 350 -29.60 -15.33 -11.91
N THR A 351 -30.27 -15.15 -13.05
CA THR A 351 -31.72 -15.00 -13.11
C THR A 351 -32.29 -16.21 -12.38
N ALA A 352 -33.03 -15.96 -11.30
CA ALA A 352 -33.82 -17.02 -10.68
C ALA A 352 -34.75 -17.58 -11.77
N ALA A 353 -34.48 -18.82 -12.18
CA ALA A 353 -35.31 -19.59 -13.10
C ALA A 353 -36.51 -20.19 -12.35
#